data_AF-A0A9D1EV16-F1
#
_entry.id   AF-A0A9D1EV16-F1
#
_cell.length_a   1.000
_cell.length_b   1.000
_cell.length_c   1.000
_cell.angle_alpha   90.00
_cell.angle_beta   90.00
_cell.angle_gamma   90.00
#
_symmetry.space_group_name_H-M   'P 1'
#
loop_
_entity.id
_entity.type
_entity.pdbx_description
1 polymer ?
#
loop_
_entity_poly.entity_id
_entity_poly.type
_entity_poly.pdbx_seq_one_letter_code
_entity_poly.pdbx_strand_id
1 'polypeptide(L)' 'MYKTVVVEYSPKAKEMAVRVEETANKMEREGFELISCSIMPSSKGILVFRKPGEPGTEK' A
#
# COMPACT_ATOMS: atom_id res chain seq x y z
N MET A 1 -2.92 13.28 -4.56
CA MET A 1 -1.97 12.48 -5.36
C MET A 1 -2.04 11.03 -4.94
N TYR A 2 -2.02 10.07 -5.88
CA TYR A 2 -1.99 8.63 -5.57
C TYR A 2 -0.56 8.10 -5.56
N LYS A 3 -0.25 7.18 -4.63
CA LYS A 3 1.04 6.50 -4.51
C LYS A 3 0.78 5.00 -4.40
N THR A 4 1.46 4.22 -5.23
CA THR A 4 1.38 2.76 -5.20
C THR A 4 2.64 2.18 -4.58
N VAL A 5 2.49 1.21 -3.70
CA VAL A 5 3.60 0.55 -3.00
C VAL A 5 3.49 -0.94 -3.21
N VAL A 6 4.61 -1.57 -3.58
CA VAL A 6 4.69 -3.02 -3.73
C VAL A 6 5.25 -3.61 -2.43
N VAL A 7 4.49 -4.50 -1.83
CA VAL A 7 4.96 -5.39 -0.76
C VAL A 7 5.62 -6.59 -1.42
N GLU A 8 6.90 -6.78 -1.12
CA GLU A 8 7.71 -7.85 -1.68
C GLU A 8 7.24 -9.25 -1.27
N TYR A 9 7.73 -10.24 -2.01
CA TYR A 9 7.34 -11.65 -1.93
C TYR A 9 7.16 -12.16 -0.50
N SER A 10 5.94 -12.55 -0.14
CA SER A 10 5.60 -13.21 1.12
C SER A 10 4.59 -14.33 0.86
N PRO A 11 5.03 -15.60 0.83
CA PRO A 11 4.19 -16.72 0.42
C PRO A 11 3.20 -17.15 1.49
N LYS A 12 3.42 -16.78 2.76
CA LYS A 12 2.49 -17.09 3.85
C LYS A 12 1.55 -15.92 4.05
N ALA A 13 0.24 -16.19 4.00
CA ALA A 13 -0.80 -15.17 4.19
C ALA A 13 -0.60 -14.36 5.48
N LYS A 14 -0.20 -15.01 6.58
CA LYS A 14 0.08 -14.33 7.86
C LYS A 14 1.25 -13.34 7.76
N GLU A 15 2.33 -13.71 7.08
CA GLU A 15 3.49 -12.83 6.89
C GLU A 15 3.14 -11.67 5.95
N MET A 16 2.34 -11.93 4.91
CA MET A 16 1.82 -10.90 4.00
C MET A 16 0.96 -9.88 4.76
N ALA A 17 0.04 -10.34 5.63
CA ALA A 17 -0.80 -9.47 6.42
C ALA A 17 0.01 -8.51 7.31
N VAL A 18 1.03 -9.04 8.00
CA VAL A 18 1.93 -8.21 8.83
C VAL A 18 2.65 -7.15 7.99
N ARG A 19 3.18 -7.52 6.83
CA ARG A 19 3.87 -6.56 5.94
C ARG A 19 2.93 -5.49 5.38
N VAL A 20 1.70 -5.87 5.04
CA VAL A 20 0.66 -4.93 4.60
C VAL A 20 0.36 -3.94 5.71
N GLU A 21 0.18 -4.40 6.95
CA GLU A 21 -0.07 -3.56 8.13
C GLU A 21 1.11 -2.61 8.41
N GLU A 22 2.35 -3.12 8.44
CA GLU A 22 3.54 -2.30 8.63
C GLU A 22 3.68 -1.21 7.57
N THR A 23 3.42 -1.56 6.30
CA THR A 23 3.48 -0.63 5.17
C THR A 23 2.38 0.43 5.26
N ALA A 24 1.16 0.02 5.60
CA ALA A 24 0.02 0.92 5.77
C ALA A 24 0.26 1.91 6.91
N ASN A 25 0.68 1.43 8.07
CA ASN A 25 0.99 2.25 9.24
C ASN A 25 2.14 3.23 8.97
N LYS A 26 3.16 2.82 8.20
CA LYS A 26 4.23 3.72 7.78
C LYS A 26 3.70 4.85 6.89
N MET A 27 2.87 4.51 5.90
CA MET A 27 2.28 5.48 4.96
C MET A 27 1.31 6.42 5.68
N GLU A 28 0.54 5.94 6.66
CA GLU A 28 -0.32 6.75 7.50
C GLU A 28 0.49 7.82 8.26
N ARG A 29 1.64 7.46 8.84
CA ARG A 29 2.55 8.41 9.50
C ARG A 29 3.14 9.44 8.53
N GLU A 30 3.28 9.08 7.25
CA GLU A 30 3.69 10.00 6.17
C GLU A 30 2.51 10.87 5.65
N GLY A 31 1.31 10.71 6.21
CA GLY A 31 0.11 11.46 5.85
C GLY A 31 -0.65 10.90 4.65
N PHE A 32 -0.41 9.62 4.30
CA PHE A 32 -1.14 8.93 3.24
C PHE A 32 -2.23 8.01 3.82
N GLU A 33 -3.38 7.97 3.16
CA GLU A 33 -4.50 7.10 3.47
C GLU A 33 -4.48 5.87 2.56
N LEU A 34 -4.64 4.67 3.12
CA LEU A 34 -4.76 3.44 2.33
C LEU A 34 -6.14 3.39 1.67
N ILE A 35 -6.18 3.27 0.35
CA ILE A 35 -7.42 3.22 -0.44
C ILE A 35 -7.78 1.80 -0.85
N SER A 36 -6.78 1.00 -1.23
CA SER A 36 -7.01 -0.37 -1.69
C SER A 36 -5.75 -1.21 -1.53
N CYS A 37 -5.91 -2.52 -1.38
CA CYS A 37 -4.84 -3.48 -1.49
C CYS A 37 -5.26 -4.66 -2.38
N SER A 38 -4.29 -5.26 -3.06
CA SER A 38 -4.48 -6.47 -3.86
C SER A 38 -3.29 -7.40 -3.66
N ILE A 39 -3.57 -8.68 -3.45
CA ILE A 39 -2.54 -9.72 -3.33
C ILE A 39 -2.46 -10.47 -4.65
N MET A 40 -1.28 -10.48 -5.26
CA MET A 40 -1.03 -11.11 -6.55
C MET A 40 -0.72 -12.61 -6.40
N PRO A 41 -1.04 -13.44 -7.41
CA PRO A 41 -0.65 -14.84 -7.44
C PRO A 41 0.87 -15.07 -7.32
N SER A 42 1.68 -14.06 -7.62
CA SER A 42 3.13 -14.04 -7.40
C SER A 42 3.54 -13.83 -5.93
N SER A 43 2.59 -13.92 -4.99
CA SER A 43 2.78 -13.68 -3.55
C SER A 43 3.35 -12.31 -3.23
N LYS A 44 3.03 -11.30 -4.06
CA LYS A 44 3.34 -9.87 -3.81
C LYS A 44 2.06 -9.10 -3.49
N GLY A 45 2.16 -8.06 -2.68
CA GLY A 45 1.05 -7.14 -2.40
C GLY A 45 1.19 -5.84 -3.18
N ILE A 46 0.11 -5.31 -3.71
CA ILE A 46 0.04 -3.96 -4.27
C ILE A 46 -0.90 -3.15 -3.38
N LEU A 47 -0.40 -2.07 -2.80
CA LEU A 47 -1.18 -1.17 -1.95
C LEU A 47 -1.28 0.18 -2.65
N VAL A 48 -2.47 0.73 -2.70
CA VAL A 48 -2.77 2.04 -3.28
C VAL A 48 -3.10 3.00 -2.16
N PHE A 49 -2.33 4.08 -2.09
CA PHE A 49 -2.47 5.14 -1.11
C PHE A 49 -2.86 6.46 -1.77
N ARG A 50 -3.58 7.30 -1.03
CA ARG A 50 -3.94 8.65 -1.42
C ARG A 50 -3.50 9.62 -0.35
N LYS A 51 -2.88 10.73 -0.75
CA LYS A 51 -2.61 11.84 0.16
C LYS A 51 -3.81 12.82 0.16
N PRO A 52 -4.55 12.98 1.27
CA PRO A 52 -5.65 13.94 1.35
C PRO A 52 -5.09 15.37 1.27
N GLY A 53 -5.74 16.24 0.48
CA GLY A 53 -5.38 17.66 0.35
C GLY A 53 -4.40 18.00 -0.79
N GLU A 54 -3.88 17.01 -1.53
CA GLU A 54 -3.06 17.26 -2.71
C GLU A 54 -3.91 16.95 -3.97
N PRO A 55 -4.56 17.96 -4.60
CA PRO A 55 -5.31 17.74 -5.84
C PRO A 55 -4.38 17.09 -6.84
N GLY A 56 -4.81 15.96 -7.40
CA GLY A 56 -3.99 15.15 -8.29
C GLY A 56 -3.40 16.02 -9.39
N THR A 57 -2.09 15.97 -9.57
CA THR A 57 -1.45 16.51 -10.76
C THR A 57 -1.86 15.63 -11.91
N GLU A 58 -2.97 15.97 -12.54
CA GLU A 58 -3.35 15.49 -13.87
C GLU A 58 -2.33 16.12 -14.83
N LYS A 59 -1.46 15.30 -15.39
CA LYS A 59 -0.59 15.63 -16.52
C LYS A 59 -0.70 14.51 -17.54
#